data_AF-A0A7W6VAX6-F1
#
_entry.id   AF-A0A7W6VAX6-F1
#
_cell.length_a   1.000
_cell.length_b   1.000
_cell.length_c   1.000
_cell.angle_alpha   90.00
_cell.angle_beta   90.00
_cell.angle_gamma   90.00
#
_symmetry.space_group_name_H-M   'P 1'
#
loop_
_entity.id
_entity.type
_entity.pdbx_description
1 polymer ?
#
loop_
_entity_poly.entity_id
_entity_poly.type
_entity_poly.pdbx_seq_one_letter_code
_entity_poly.pdbx_strand_id
1 'polypeptide(L)'
;MKILALCTGHPERLPGKSYKTGIFKHAVNGAVMIDAEGLVGDAICNRKHHGGVDQAVYIEGSLTLDWWAQQLGRPYGPGTFGENMVISDLDNRDVSVGDRFISGDLVLEASACRIPCATFAARMADPKFAKRYTAAARPGIYCRVIRGGVAEAGMPLKHQPFHGEKVTMPELTETFGRRLSEADRARYLAAPIHYKLRAMLETQR
;
A
#
# COMPACT_ATOMS: atom_id res chain seq x y z
N MET A 1 -14.86 2.20 10.92
CA MET A 1 -14.28 1.45 9.78
C MET A 1 -14.06 0.01 10.20
N LYS A 2 -13.86 -0.90 9.25
CA LYS A 2 -13.53 -2.31 9.51
C LYS A 2 -12.66 -2.89 8.40
N ILE A 3 -12.02 -4.01 8.66
CA ILE A 3 -11.33 -4.80 7.64
C ILE A 3 -12.40 -5.48 6.77
N LEU A 4 -12.40 -5.27 5.47
CA LEU A 4 -13.33 -5.90 4.53
C LEU A 4 -12.78 -7.20 3.95
N ALA A 5 -11.47 -7.24 3.71
CA ALA A 5 -10.80 -8.42 3.17
C ALA A 5 -9.34 -8.45 3.62
N LEU A 6 -8.82 -9.66 3.78
CA LEU A 6 -7.39 -9.95 3.85
C LEU A 6 -7.05 -10.80 2.63
N CYS A 7 -5.95 -10.50 1.98
CA CYS A 7 -5.57 -11.12 0.73
C CYS A 7 -4.12 -11.57 0.77
N THR A 8 -3.88 -12.80 0.34
CA THR A 8 -2.53 -13.34 0.14
C THR A 8 -2.40 -13.80 -1.31
N GLY A 9 -1.17 -13.81 -1.81
CA GLY A 9 -0.84 -14.32 -3.13
C GLY A 9 0.15 -15.47 -3.04
N HIS A 10 0.12 -16.33 -4.06
CA HIS A 10 1.13 -17.37 -4.25
C HIS A 10 2.12 -16.98 -5.35
N PRO A 11 3.35 -17.52 -5.34
CA PRO A 11 4.33 -17.22 -6.39
C PRO A 11 3.90 -17.78 -7.75
N GLU A 12 3.46 -16.90 -8.64
CA GLU A 12 2.98 -17.27 -9.98
C GLU A 12 3.74 -16.53 -11.09
N ARG A 13 3.83 -17.14 -12.28
CA ARG A 13 4.46 -16.50 -13.45
C ARG A 13 3.42 -15.72 -14.23
N LEU A 14 3.74 -14.47 -14.56
CA LEU A 14 2.97 -13.73 -15.55
C LEU A 14 3.29 -14.25 -16.97
N PRO A 15 2.29 -14.30 -17.87
CA PRO A 15 2.54 -14.58 -19.28
C PRO A 15 3.65 -13.69 -19.85
N GLY A 16 4.64 -14.30 -20.50
CA GLY A 16 5.79 -13.58 -21.08
C GLY A 16 6.81 -13.04 -20.08
N LYS A 17 6.77 -13.44 -18.80
CA LYS A 17 7.78 -13.11 -17.79
C LYS A 17 8.50 -14.36 -17.29
N SER A 18 9.82 -14.26 -17.11
CA SER A 18 10.66 -15.36 -16.59
C SER A 18 10.64 -15.47 -15.06
N TYR A 19 10.23 -14.41 -14.36
CA TYR A 19 10.18 -14.34 -12.91
C TYR A 19 8.78 -14.61 -12.35
N LYS A 20 8.72 -15.05 -11.09
CA LYS A 20 7.47 -15.20 -10.33
C LYS A 20 7.09 -13.90 -9.63
N THR A 21 5.80 -13.70 -9.38
CA THR A 21 5.23 -12.57 -8.67
C THR A 21 4.09 -13.03 -7.76
N GLY A 22 3.87 -12.31 -6.66
CA GLY A 22 2.71 -12.48 -5.77
C GLY A 22 1.63 -11.41 -6.01
N ILE A 23 1.59 -10.79 -7.20
CA ILE A 23 0.62 -9.74 -7.57
C ILE A 23 -0.82 -10.27 -7.67
N PHE A 24 -0.98 -11.56 -7.92
CA PHE A 24 -2.28 -12.22 -7.89
C PHE A 24 -2.59 -12.56 -6.43
N LYS A 25 -3.24 -11.64 -5.75
CA LYS A 25 -3.75 -11.86 -4.40
C LYS A 25 -5.22 -12.20 -4.46
N HIS A 26 -5.63 -13.05 -3.53
CA HIS A 26 -7.00 -13.52 -3.39
C HIS A 26 -7.40 -13.38 -1.93
N ALA A 27 -8.67 -13.01 -1.71
CA ALA A 27 -9.23 -12.94 -0.37
C ALA A 27 -9.13 -14.31 0.32
N VAL A 28 -8.66 -14.34 1.56
CA VAL A 28 -8.61 -15.54 2.39
C VAL A 28 -9.77 -15.56 3.38
N ASN A 29 -10.24 -16.74 3.70
CA ASN A 29 -11.26 -16.97 4.72
C ASN A 29 -10.58 -17.23 6.06
N GLY A 30 -11.07 -16.59 7.12
CA GLY A 30 -10.60 -16.77 8.48
C GLY A 30 -9.46 -15.84 8.88
N ALA A 31 -8.98 -16.08 10.11
CA ALA A 31 -7.97 -15.26 10.76
C ALA A 31 -6.56 -15.45 10.17
N VAL A 32 -5.82 -14.36 10.04
CA VAL A 32 -4.46 -14.30 9.50
C VAL A 32 -3.53 -13.66 10.51
N MET A 33 -2.39 -14.30 10.75
CA MET A 33 -1.29 -13.73 11.53
C MET A 33 -0.55 -12.66 10.70
N ILE A 34 -0.39 -11.46 11.25
CA ILE A 34 0.40 -10.39 10.65
C ILE A 34 1.59 -10.05 11.56
N ASP A 35 2.80 -10.21 11.06
CA ASP A 35 4.06 -9.95 11.77
C ASP A 35 4.86 -8.82 11.11
N ALA A 36 6.10 -8.58 11.57
CA ALA A 36 6.96 -7.52 11.04
C ALA A 36 7.28 -7.64 9.54
N GLU A 37 7.14 -8.82 8.95
CA GLU A 37 7.37 -9.08 7.52
C GLU A 37 6.09 -9.03 6.68
N GLY A 38 4.90 -9.08 7.30
CA GLY A 38 3.61 -8.93 6.63
C GLY A 38 2.60 -10.01 7.02
N LEU A 39 1.70 -10.35 6.09
CA LEU A 39 0.74 -11.44 6.27
C LEU A 39 1.45 -12.79 6.14
N VAL A 40 1.36 -13.64 7.16
CA VAL A 40 1.92 -14.99 7.12
C VAL A 40 1.26 -15.79 5.98
N GLY A 41 2.10 -16.38 5.13
CA GLY A 41 1.67 -17.11 3.93
C GLY A 41 1.62 -16.27 2.65
N ASP A 42 1.83 -14.95 2.72
CA ASP A 42 1.88 -14.10 1.54
C ASP A 42 3.22 -14.18 0.79
N ALA A 43 3.16 -14.22 -0.54
CA ALA A 43 4.35 -14.26 -1.39
C ALA A 43 4.85 -12.87 -1.80
N ILE A 44 6.09 -12.55 -1.41
CA ILE A 44 6.83 -11.37 -1.90
C ILE A 44 8.06 -11.82 -2.69
N CYS A 45 7.92 -11.91 -4.02
CA CYS A 45 8.96 -12.50 -4.88
C CYS A 45 10.14 -11.56 -5.21
N ASN A 46 9.97 -10.23 -5.06
CA ASN A 46 11.01 -9.25 -5.37
C ASN A 46 11.28 -8.35 -4.16
N ARG A 47 12.05 -8.86 -3.20
CA ARG A 47 12.40 -8.15 -1.95
C ARG A 47 13.25 -6.89 -2.14
N LYS A 48 13.88 -6.71 -3.31
CA LYS A 48 14.65 -5.49 -3.61
C LYS A 48 13.74 -4.26 -3.73
N HIS A 49 12.56 -4.45 -4.33
CA HIS A 49 11.64 -3.36 -4.69
C HIS A 49 10.28 -3.43 -3.99
N HIS A 50 9.92 -4.58 -3.41
CA HIS A 50 8.63 -4.81 -2.78
C HIS A 50 8.82 -5.50 -1.43
N GLY A 51 7.96 -5.16 -0.47
CA GLY A 51 8.00 -5.73 0.88
C GLY A 51 9.13 -5.17 1.74
N GLY A 52 9.49 -5.93 2.77
CA GLY A 52 10.37 -5.46 3.85
C GLY A 52 9.59 -4.65 4.89
N VAL A 53 10.27 -4.28 5.96
CA VAL A 53 9.63 -3.74 7.18
C VAL A 53 8.76 -2.50 6.93
N ASP A 54 9.11 -1.67 5.94
CA ASP A 54 8.35 -0.47 5.57
C ASP A 54 7.30 -0.68 4.48
N GLN A 55 7.13 -1.90 3.97
CA GLN A 55 6.10 -2.26 2.99
C GLN A 55 5.48 -3.61 3.32
N ALA A 56 5.39 -3.94 4.61
CA ALA A 56 4.96 -5.24 5.11
C ALA A 56 3.48 -5.54 4.78
N VAL A 57 2.62 -4.52 4.83
CA VAL A 57 1.20 -4.64 4.48
C VAL A 57 0.84 -3.60 3.44
N TYR A 58 0.23 -4.04 2.33
CA TYR A 58 -0.32 -3.15 1.32
C TYR A 58 -1.85 -3.00 1.50
N ILE A 59 -2.33 -1.77 1.67
CA ILE A 59 -3.72 -1.44 1.94
C ILE A 59 -4.35 -0.70 0.76
N GLU A 60 -5.61 -1.05 0.47
CA GLU A 60 -6.53 -0.23 -0.33
C GLU A 60 -7.79 0.11 0.48
N GLY A 61 -8.31 1.32 0.30
CA GLY A 61 -9.58 1.75 0.86
C GLY A 61 -10.76 1.45 -0.07
N SER A 62 -11.90 1.09 0.49
CA SER A 62 -13.08 0.71 -0.30
C SER A 62 -13.58 1.82 -1.22
N LEU A 63 -13.56 3.09 -0.76
CA LEU A 63 -14.00 4.23 -1.57
C LEU A 63 -13.07 4.45 -2.77
N THR A 64 -11.78 4.12 -2.63
CA THR A 64 -10.82 4.17 -3.73
C THR A 64 -11.05 3.05 -4.73
N LEU A 65 -11.32 1.83 -4.26
CA LEU A 65 -11.66 0.70 -5.13
C LEU A 65 -12.99 0.92 -5.88
N ASP A 66 -14.00 1.49 -5.22
CA ASP A 66 -15.28 1.84 -5.84
C ASP A 66 -15.09 2.87 -6.96
N TRP A 67 -14.27 3.90 -6.71
CA TRP A 67 -13.93 4.88 -7.74
C TRP A 67 -13.20 4.22 -8.92
N TRP A 68 -12.23 3.34 -8.66
CA TRP A 68 -11.53 2.59 -9.71
C TRP A 68 -12.46 1.70 -10.52
N ALA A 69 -13.42 1.04 -9.88
CA ALA A 69 -14.42 0.22 -10.57
C ALA A 69 -15.24 1.06 -11.56
N GLN A 70 -15.65 2.27 -11.16
CA GLN A 70 -16.33 3.21 -12.05
C GLN A 70 -15.43 3.65 -13.22
N GLN A 71 -14.18 4.05 -12.95
CA GLN A 71 -13.24 4.49 -14.00
C GLN A 71 -12.83 3.39 -14.98
N LEU A 72 -12.92 2.14 -14.56
CA LEU A 72 -12.55 0.98 -15.36
C LEU A 72 -13.76 0.26 -15.96
N GLY A 73 -14.98 0.73 -15.67
CA GLY A 73 -16.23 0.19 -16.20
C GLY A 73 -16.54 -1.23 -15.76
N ARG A 74 -15.91 -1.73 -14.69
CA ARG A 74 -16.15 -3.07 -14.14
C ARG A 74 -15.70 -3.16 -12.68
N PRO A 75 -16.35 -4.00 -11.86
CA PRO A 75 -15.89 -4.26 -10.50
C PRO A 75 -14.58 -5.06 -10.50
N TYR A 76 -13.78 -4.86 -9.45
CA TYR A 76 -12.62 -5.69 -9.15
C TYR A 76 -12.76 -6.26 -7.75
N GLY A 77 -12.47 -7.55 -7.61
CA GLY A 77 -12.45 -8.20 -6.30
C GLY A 77 -11.24 -7.78 -5.47
N PRO A 78 -11.30 -7.89 -4.14
CA PRO A 78 -10.16 -7.69 -3.26
C PRO A 78 -8.93 -8.49 -3.69
N GLY A 79 -7.75 -7.88 -3.54
CA GLY A 79 -6.45 -8.40 -3.94
C GLY A 79 -6.09 -8.14 -5.41
N THR A 80 -7.00 -7.56 -6.21
CA THR A 80 -6.73 -7.34 -7.64
C THR A 80 -5.60 -6.35 -7.88
N PHE A 81 -5.49 -5.31 -7.05
CA PHE A 81 -4.44 -4.31 -7.15
C PHE A 81 -3.12 -4.81 -6.52
N GLY A 82 -3.16 -6.01 -5.94
CA GLY A 82 -2.07 -6.66 -5.22
C GLY A 82 -2.05 -6.32 -3.73
N GLU A 83 -3.09 -5.67 -3.22
CA GLU A 83 -3.28 -5.29 -1.84
C GLU A 83 -3.50 -6.50 -0.92
N ASN A 84 -2.95 -6.43 0.28
CA ASN A 84 -3.12 -7.41 1.33
C ASN A 84 -4.37 -7.17 2.18
N MET A 85 -4.86 -5.93 2.26
CA MET A 85 -5.96 -5.57 3.14
C MET A 85 -6.85 -4.52 2.47
N VAL A 86 -8.17 -4.71 2.58
CA VAL A 86 -9.15 -3.71 2.17
C VAL A 86 -9.82 -3.13 3.42
N ILE A 87 -9.87 -1.81 3.55
CA ILE A 87 -10.50 -1.12 4.68
C ILE A 87 -11.78 -0.41 4.23
N SER A 88 -12.86 -0.57 5.01
CA SER A 88 -14.14 0.10 4.74
C SER A 88 -14.06 1.61 4.93
N ASP A 89 -14.81 2.35 4.11
CA ASP A 89 -15.05 3.80 4.26
C ASP A 89 -13.77 4.65 4.15
N LEU A 90 -12.73 4.12 3.52
CA LEU A 90 -11.43 4.78 3.35
C LEU A 90 -11.23 5.26 1.90
N ASP A 91 -10.90 6.53 1.73
CA ASP A 91 -10.29 7.07 0.51
C ASP A 91 -8.79 7.22 0.76
N ASN A 92 -7.95 6.63 -0.10
CA ASN A 92 -6.50 6.61 0.12
C ASN A 92 -5.87 8.00 0.06
N ARG A 93 -6.56 8.97 -0.55
CA ARG A 93 -6.10 10.36 -0.62
C ARG A 93 -6.07 11.06 0.73
N ASP A 94 -6.89 10.58 1.66
CA ASP A 94 -7.02 11.16 3.00
C ASP A 94 -5.98 10.60 3.98
N VAL A 95 -5.12 9.68 3.53
CA VAL A 95 -4.09 9.03 4.35
C VAL A 95 -2.76 9.77 4.22
N SER A 96 -2.14 10.01 5.37
CA SER A 96 -0.79 10.58 5.46
C SER A 96 0.21 9.56 5.99
N VAL A 97 1.49 9.75 5.66
CA VAL A 97 2.58 9.04 6.32
C VAL A 97 2.50 9.26 7.82
N GLY A 98 2.65 8.18 8.59
CA GLY A 98 2.52 8.18 10.04
C GLY A 98 1.11 7.95 10.57
N ASP A 99 0.10 7.96 9.70
CA ASP A 99 -1.24 7.53 10.09
C ASP A 99 -1.19 6.07 10.53
N ARG A 100 -1.98 5.73 11.56
CA ARG A 100 -2.06 4.39 12.11
C ARG A 100 -3.41 3.76 11.89
N PHE A 101 -3.39 2.46 11.57
CA PHE A 101 -4.58 1.62 11.51
C PHE A 101 -4.49 0.57 12.60
N ILE A 102 -5.47 0.58 13.51
CA ILE A 102 -5.45 -0.20 14.75
C ILE A 102 -6.66 -1.15 14.76
N SER A 103 -6.41 -2.45 14.92
CA SER A 103 -7.46 -3.48 15.03
C SER A 103 -7.04 -4.54 16.04
N GLY A 104 -7.71 -4.59 17.19
CA GLY A 104 -7.28 -5.43 18.32
C GLY A 104 -5.84 -5.11 18.73
N ASP A 105 -4.97 -6.12 18.67
CA ASP A 105 -3.55 -5.96 18.97
C ASP A 105 -2.71 -5.42 17.80
N LEU A 106 -3.22 -5.54 16.58
CA LEU A 106 -2.52 -5.13 15.37
C LEU A 106 -2.45 -3.61 15.27
N VAL A 107 -1.24 -3.09 15.07
CA VAL A 107 -0.98 -1.68 14.78
C VAL A 107 -0.14 -1.58 13.52
N LEU A 108 -0.72 -1.00 12.47
CA LEU A 108 -0.04 -0.67 11.22
C LEU A 108 0.21 0.83 11.16
N GLU A 109 1.34 1.25 10.58
CA GLU A 109 1.67 2.65 10.35
C GLU A 109 2.00 2.89 8.88
N ALA A 110 1.32 3.85 8.25
CA ALA A 110 1.53 4.20 6.85
C ALA A 110 2.92 4.81 6.64
N SER A 111 3.64 4.31 5.65
CA SER A 111 5.08 4.60 5.46
C SER A 111 5.41 5.09 4.05
N ALA A 112 4.67 4.62 3.05
CA ALA A 112 4.86 4.95 1.63
C ALA A 112 3.58 4.76 0.82
N CYS A 113 3.54 5.39 -0.35
CA CYS A 113 2.51 5.11 -1.36
C CYS A 113 2.96 4.00 -2.33
N ARG A 114 1.99 3.38 -3.01
CA ARG A 114 2.21 2.44 -4.09
C ARG A 114 2.68 3.15 -5.36
N ILE A 115 3.93 2.93 -5.78
CA ILE A 115 4.45 3.45 -7.06
C ILE A 115 4.26 2.42 -8.18
N PRO A 116 3.39 2.65 -9.19
CA PRO A 116 3.00 1.62 -10.16
C PRO A 116 4.19 1.04 -10.93
N CYS A 117 4.15 -0.26 -11.22
CA CYS A 117 5.24 -0.98 -11.90
C CYS A 117 4.73 -1.82 -13.08
N ALA A 118 5.65 -2.34 -13.91
CA ALA A 118 5.31 -3.14 -15.08
C ALA A 118 4.47 -4.40 -14.74
N THR A 119 4.73 -5.01 -13.58
CA THR A 119 3.96 -6.16 -13.07
C THR A 119 2.49 -5.78 -12.80
N PHE A 120 2.24 -4.57 -12.31
CA PHE A 120 0.88 -4.09 -12.06
C PHE A 120 0.14 -3.76 -13.35
N ALA A 121 0.80 -3.09 -14.30
CA ALA A 121 0.23 -2.85 -15.63
C ALA A 121 -0.12 -4.16 -16.35
N ALA A 122 0.75 -5.18 -16.24
CA ALA A 122 0.47 -6.52 -16.76
C ALA A 122 -0.72 -7.18 -16.06
N ARG A 123 -0.82 -7.10 -14.73
CA ARG A 123 -1.96 -7.63 -13.95
C ARG A 123 -3.29 -7.01 -14.39
N MET A 124 -3.29 -5.70 -14.65
CA MET A 124 -4.48 -4.96 -15.07
C MET A 124 -4.79 -5.12 -16.56
N ALA A 125 -3.95 -5.85 -17.32
CA ALA A 125 -4.07 -6.04 -18.76
C ALA A 125 -4.17 -4.70 -19.54
N ASP A 126 -3.52 -3.66 -19.05
CA ASP A 126 -3.50 -2.32 -19.65
C ASP A 126 -2.07 -1.74 -19.61
N PRO A 127 -1.37 -1.67 -20.75
CA PRO A 127 -0.01 -1.11 -20.82
C PRO A 127 0.09 0.36 -20.38
N LYS A 128 -1.01 1.11 -20.44
CA LYS A 128 -1.08 2.52 -20.01
C LYS A 128 -1.53 2.64 -18.55
N PHE A 129 -1.81 1.54 -17.85
CA PHE A 129 -2.35 1.56 -16.50
C PHE A 129 -1.47 2.32 -15.53
N ALA A 130 -0.15 2.18 -15.62
CA ALA A 130 0.77 2.92 -14.75
C ALA A 130 0.58 4.45 -14.88
N LYS A 131 0.41 4.97 -16.10
CA LYS A 131 0.15 6.39 -16.34
C LYS A 131 -1.21 6.81 -15.78
N ARG A 132 -2.25 5.99 -15.98
CA ARG A 132 -3.60 6.24 -15.45
C ARG A 132 -3.60 6.26 -13.92
N TYR A 133 -2.88 5.33 -13.30
CA TYR A 133 -2.75 5.20 -11.85
C TYR A 133 -2.06 6.41 -11.23
N THR A 134 -0.94 6.85 -11.81
CA THR A 134 -0.27 8.09 -11.39
C THR A 134 -1.17 9.31 -11.56
N ALA A 135 -1.85 9.44 -12.70
CA ALA A 135 -2.74 10.58 -12.98
C ALA A 135 -3.97 10.63 -12.07
N ALA A 136 -4.47 9.46 -11.62
CA ALA A 136 -5.59 9.38 -10.69
C ALA A 136 -5.26 9.94 -9.30
N ALA A 137 -3.97 10.03 -8.93
CA ALA A 137 -3.51 10.50 -7.64
C ALA A 137 -4.21 9.83 -6.44
N ARG A 138 -4.55 8.54 -6.59
CA ARG A 138 -5.17 7.67 -5.58
C ARG A 138 -4.30 6.42 -5.35
N PRO A 139 -3.01 6.59 -5.00
CA PRO A 139 -2.15 5.45 -4.80
C PRO A 139 -2.60 4.68 -3.55
N GLY A 140 -2.37 3.39 -3.52
CA GLY A 140 -2.58 2.60 -2.34
C GLY A 140 -1.45 2.77 -1.32
N ILE A 141 -1.66 2.22 -0.13
CA ILE A 141 -0.91 2.59 1.07
C ILE A 141 -0.05 1.43 1.52
N TYR A 142 1.27 1.59 1.52
CA TYR A 142 2.15 0.66 2.21
C TYR A 142 2.25 1.04 3.69
N CYS A 143 2.18 0.02 4.53
CA CYS A 143 2.34 0.14 5.97
C CYS A 143 3.47 -0.75 6.49
N ARG A 144 4.14 -0.25 7.52
CA ARG A 144 4.94 -1.07 8.44
C ARG A 144 4.08 -1.61 9.57
N VAL A 145 4.53 -2.69 10.17
CA VAL A 145 3.89 -3.26 11.37
C VAL A 145 4.59 -2.73 12.61
N ILE A 146 3.87 -1.93 13.41
CA ILE A 146 4.36 -1.42 14.70
C ILE A 146 4.17 -2.46 15.80
N ARG A 147 3.02 -3.15 15.76
CA ARG A 147 2.71 -4.29 16.63
C ARG A 147 1.97 -5.34 15.81
N GLY A 148 2.51 -6.55 15.77
CA GLY A 148 1.89 -7.69 15.10
C GLY A 148 0.63 -8.16 15.82
N GLY A 149 -0.23 -8.86 15.10
CA GLY A 149 -1.51 -9.32 15.64
C GLY A 149 -2.30 -10.14 14.63
N VAL A 150 -3.29 -10.86 15.14
CA VAL A 150 -4.21 -11.63 14.31
C VAL A 150 -5.31 -10.71 13.80
N ALA A 151 -5.60 -10.79 12.50
CA ALA A 151 -6.66 -10.03 11.85
C ALA A 151 -7.59 -10.97 11.06
N GLU A 152 -8.86 -10.59 10.95
CA GLU A 152 -9.86 -11.28 10.15
C GLU A 152 -10.78 -10.25 9.49
N ALA A 153 -11.35 -10.61 8.33
CA ALA A 153 -12.40 -9.80 7.72
C ALA A 153 -13.57 -9.59 8.69
N GLY A 154 -14.11 -8.38 8.73
CA GLY A 154 -15.16 -7.97 9.66
C GLY A 154 -14.65 -7.33 10.94
N MET A 155 -13.37 -7.49 11.31
CA MET A 155 -12.83 -6.89 12.53
C MET A 155 -12.89 -5.35 12.49
N PRO A 156 -13.28 -4.71 13.62
CA PRO A 156 -13.32 -3.26 13.71
C PRO A 156 -11.92 -2.67 13.58
N LEU A 157 -11.83 -1.52 12.93
CA LEU A 157 -10.57 -0.84 12.68
C LEU A 157 -10.72 0.66 12.97
N LYS A 158 -9.75 1.19 13.72
CA LYS A 158 -9.61 2.62 14.00
C LYS A 158 -8.49 3.19 13.14
N HIS A 159 -8.81 4.24 12.38
CA HIS A 159 -7.81 5.10 11.76
C HIS A 159 -7.45 6.24 12.73
N GLN A 160 -6.16 6.39 13.00
CA GLN A 160 -5.60 7.43 13.85
C GLN A 160 -4.65 8.29 13.01
N PRO A 161 -5.00 9.55 12.71
CA PRO A 161 -4.14 10.44 11.92
C PRO A 161 -2.81 10.74 12.63
N PHE A 162 -1.76 10.96 11.83
CA PHE A 162 -0.49 11.51 12.29
C PHE A 162 -0.66 12.93 12.83
N HIS A 163 0.02 13.26 13.92
CA HIS A 163 -0.09 14.57 14.58
C HIS A 163 0.89 15.62 14.04
N GLY A 164 1.94 15.22 13.33
CA GLY A 164 2.90 16.15 12.72
C GLY A 164 2.42 16.72 11.39
N GLU A 165 3.30 17.46 10.72
CA GLU A 165 3.02 17.97 9.38
C GLU A 165 2.78 16.83 8.40
N LYS A 166 1.68 16.93 7.64
CA LYS A 166 1.21 15.85 6.78
C LYS A 166 2.09 15.69 5.55
N VAL A 167 2.35 14.45 5.18
CA VAL A 167 2.85 14.04 3.85
C VAL A 167 1.87 13.03 3.31
N THR A 168 1.04 13.42 2.34
CA THR A 168 -0.08 12.60 1.89
C THR A 168 0.35 11.54 0.86
N MET A 169 -0.42 10.46 0.72
CA MET A 169 -0.11 9.44 -0.30
C MET A 169 -0.11 10.01 -1.74
N PRO A 170 -1.08 10.85 -2.15
CA PRO A 170 -1.04 11.51 -3.47
C PRO A 170 0.21 12.36 -3.67
N GLU A 171 0.62 13.10 -2.64
CA GLU A 171 1.81 13.93 -2.66
C GLU A 171 3.09 13.10 -2.84
N LEU A 172 3.22 11.96 -2.16
CA LEU A 172 4.35 11.04 -2.38
C LEU A 172 4.42 10.54 -3.83
N THR A 173 3.27 10.34 -4.48
CA THR A 173 3.22 9.95 -5.90
C THR A 173 3.65 11.09 -6.80
N GLU A 174 3.17 12.31 -6.52
CA GLU A 174 3.52 13.51 -7.29
C GLU A 174 5.01 13.82 -7.22
N THR A 175 5.60 13.74 -6.02
CA THR A 175 6.99 14.10 -5.78
C THR A 175 7.97 12.96 -6.08
N PHE A 176 7.47 11.77 -6.42
CA PHE A 176 8.32 10.61 -6.69
C PHE A 176 9.36 10.90 -7.80
N GLY A 177 10.64 10.75 -7.44
CA GLY A 177 11.77 10.99 -8.33
C GLY A 177 12.08 12.46 -8.61
N ARG A 178 11.37 13.41 -7.98
CA ARG A 178 11.65 14.84 -8.06
C ARG A 178 12.60 15.28 -6.93
N ARG A 179 13.31 16.39 -7.16
CA ARG A 179 14.04 17.09 -6.10
C ARG A 179 13.03 17.92 -5.29
N LEU A 180 13.01 17.73 -3.97
CA LEU A 180 12.15 18.50 -3.08
C LEU A 180 12.72 19.89 -2.80
N SER A 181 11.85 20.84 -2.46
CA SER A 181 12.27 22.10 -1.84
C SER A 181 12.91 21.83 -0.47
N GLU A 182 13.67 22.78 0.07
CA GLU A 182 14.27 22.62 1.41
C GLU A 182 13.19 22.46 2.50
N ALA A 183 12.11 23.23 2.41
CA ALA A 183 10.97 23.14 3.32
C ALA A 183 10.28 21.78 3.23
N ASP A 184 9.98 21.28 2.03
CA ASP A 184 9.36 19.96 1.85
C ASP A 184 10.30 18.83 2.31
N ARG A 185 11.59 18.95 2.03
CA ARG A 185 12.59 17.98 2.50
C ARG A 185 12.60 17.92 4.03
N ALA A 186 12.61 19.06 4.72
CA ALA A 186 12.55 19.10 6.18
C ALA A 186 11.26 18.46 6.72
N ARG A 187 10.11 18.78 6.13
CA ARG A 187 8.80 18.19 6.47
C ARG A 187 8.77 16.68 6.28
N TYR A 188 9.31 16.17 5.17
CA TYR A 188 9.38 14.74 4.88
C TYR A 188 10.28 14.01 5.89
N LEU A 189 11.42 14.61 6.25
CA LEU A 189 12.34 14.04 7.23
C LEU A 189 11.76 14.03 8.66
N ALA A 190 10.84 14.94 8.99
CA ALA A 190 10.10 14.95 10.25
C ALA A 190 8.98 13.89 10.33
N ALA A 191 8.43 13.48 9.19
CA ALA A 191 7.42 12.41 9.13
C ALA A 191 8.07 11.02 9.15
N PRO A 192 7.38 9.96 9.60
CA PRO A 192 7.90 8.59 9.63
C PRO A 192 7.88 7.93 8.24
N ILE A 193 8.43 8.60 7.23
CA ILE A 193 8.54 8.12 5.84
C ILE A 193 9.35 6.82 5.73
N HIS A 194 9.17 6.11 4.63
CA HIS A 194 9.92 4.91 4.28
C HIS A 194 11.46 5.14 4.33
N TYR A 195 12.22 4.21 4.90
CA TYR A 195 13.66 4.34 5.17
C TYR A 195 14.50 4.67 3.92
N LYS A 196 14.21 4.03 2.77
CA LYS A 196 14.87 4.37 1.49
C LYS A 196 14.64 5.82 1.06
N LEU A 197 13.43 6.35 1.25
CA LEU A 197 13.13 7.75 0.91
C LEU A 197 13.87 8.68 1.87
N ARG A 198 13.89 8.36 3.17
CA ARG A 198 14.66 9.09 4.18
C ARG A 198 16.14 9.16 3.80
N ALA A 199 16.79 8.02 3.56
CA ALA A 199 18.19 7.96 3.18
C ALA A 199 18.48 8.78 1.91
N MET A 200 17.60 8.71 0.90
CA MET A 200 17.72 9.53 -0.30
C MET A 200 17.68 11.04 0.02
N LEU A 201 16.69 11.48 0.81
CA LEU A 201 16.52 12.89 1.17
C LEU A 201 17.66 13.43 2.06
N GLU A 202 18.24 12.60 2.91
CA GLU A 202 19.42 12.96 3.70
C GLU A 202 20.67 13.20 2.83
N THR A 203 20.78 12.48 1.70
CA THR A 203 21.91 12.65 0.76
C THR A 203 21.70 13.76 -0.28
N GLN A 204 20.46 14.20 -0.51
CA GLN A 204 20.18 15.36 -1.36
C GLN A 204 20.64 16.64 -0.66
N ARG A 205 21.83 17.12 -1.04
CA ARG A 205 22.33 18.47 -0.71
C ARG A 205 21.76 19.50 -1.69
#